data_AF-A0A956B2Y8-F1
#
_entry.id   AF-A0A956B2Y8-F1
#
_cell.length_a   1.000
_cell.length_b   1.000
_cell.length_c   1.000
_cell.angle_alpha   90.00
_cell.angle_beta   90.00
_cell.angle_gamma   90.00
#
_symmetry.space_group_name_H-M   'P 1'
#
loop_
_entity.id
_entity.type
_entity.pdbx_description
1 polymer ?
#
loop_
_entity_poly.entity_id
_entity_poly.type
_entity_poly.pdbx_seq_one_letter_code
_entity_poly.pdbx_strand_id
1 'polypeptide(L)'
;MTLQIKTQAHEGMSDDVLDLLLDEADRALLDVEARTDEPGRRYALHDPEGADLEELRLAIAELCDAYPGMQYELEAIGDRLRNVGAIAATTELEQRPHIIHLVRMSLEAFFRQYPTVEAYEAYAADTEDEPEEEMQSPAESYDTLRQLLDVLRQRVN
;
A
#
# COMPACT_ATOMS: atom_id res chain seq x y z
N MET A 1 4.88 -42.27 23.18
CA MET A 1 5.74 -41.40 22.36
C MET A 1 4.81 -40.40 21.72
N THR A 2 4.61 -39.25 22.36
CA THR A 2 3.55 -38.30 21.99
C THR A 2 4.18 -37.18 21.18
N LEU A 3 3.74 -37.02 19.94
CA LEU A 3 4.21 -36.01 19.00
C LEU A 3 3.95 -34.62 19.58
N GLN A 4 5.04 -33.90 19.91
CA GLN A 4 4.99 -32.46 20.13
C GLN A 4 4.73 -31.80 18.78
N ILE A 5 3.51 -31.32 18.57
CA ILE A 5 3.22 -30.34 17.54
C ILE A 5 3.94 -29.07 17.96
N LYS A 6 5.13 -28.84 17.39
CA LYS A 6 5.72 -27.50 17.37
C LYS A 6 4.86 -26.68 16.44
N THR A 7 3.85 -26.01 17.00
CA THR A 7 3.23 -24.88 16.32
C THR A 7 4.33 -23.83 16.21
N GLN A 8 4.97 -23.75 15.04
CA GLN A 8 5.68 -22.52 14.68
C GLN A 8 4.63 -21.42 14.77
N ALA A 9 4.80 -20.49 15.70
CA ALA A 9 4.01 -19.29 15.73
C ALA A 9 4.28 -18.59 14.39
N HIS A 10 3.30 -18.59 13.49
CA HIS A 10 3.28 -17.63 12.39
C HIS A 10 3.32 -16.26 13.06
N GLU A 11 4.40 -15.51 12.86
CA GLU A 11 4.44 -14.08 13.21
C GLU A 11 3.50 -13.36 12.22
N GLY A 12 2.22 -13.35 12.56
CA GLY A 12 1.19 -12.61 11.84
C GLY A 12 1.43 -11.10 11.95
N MET A 13 0.92 -10.34 10.98
CA MET A 13 0.89 -8.87 11.09
C MET A 13 -0.07 -8.49 12.22
N SER A 14 0.19 -7.38 12.93
CA SER A 14 -0.77 -6.84 13.90
C SER A 14 -1.99 -6.25 13.19
N ASP A 15 -3.09 -6.06 13.92
CA ASP A 15 -4.32 -5.45 13.38
C ASP A 15 -4.00 -4.07 12.77
N ASP A 16 -3.32 -3.19 13.50
CA ASP A 16 -2.93 -1.84 13.02
C ASP A 16 -2.12 -1.85 11.71
N VAL A 17 -1.25 -2.84 11.53
CA VAL A 17 -0.41 -2.96 10.33
C VAL A 17 -1.24 -3.47 9.15
N LEU A 18 -2.23 -4.32 9.40
CA LEU A 18 -3.14 -4.79 8.37
C LEU A 18 -4.13 -3.69 7.96
N ASP A 19 -4.67 -2.94 8.91
CA ASP A 19 -5.54 -1.79 8.62
C ASP A 19 -4.79 -0.78 7.74
N LEU A 20 -3.57 -0.39 8.13
CA LEU A 20 -2.74 0.52 7.33
C LEU A 20 -2.44 -0.03 5.92
N LEU A 21 -2.21 -1.33 5.79
CA LEU A 21 -1.97 -1.98 4.51
C LEU A 21 -3.22 -1.89 3.61
N LEU A 22 -4.40 -2.13 4.18
CA LEU A 22 -5.67 -2.05 3.45
C LEU A 22 -5.98 -0.60 3.03
N ASP A 23 -5.77 0.36 3.91
CA ASP A 23 -5.97 1.78 3.63
C ASP A 23 -5.06 2.25 2.47
N GLU A 24 -3.79 1.84 2.49
CA GLU A 24 -2.86 2.18 1.41
C GLU A 24 -3.19 1.45 0.10
N ALA A 25 -3.71 0.22 0.16
CA ALA A 25 -4.16 -0.50 -1.03
C ALA A 25 -5.37 0.20 -1.68
N ASP A 26 -6.35 0.60 -0.87
CA ASP A 26 -7.53 1.33 -1.35
C ASP A 26 -7.13 2.68 -1.95
N ARG A 27 -6.23 3.42 -1.29
CA ARG A 27 -5.66 4.67 -1.83
C ARG A 27 -4.99 4.45 -3.18
N ALA A 28 -4.19 3.39 -3.34
CA ALA A 28 -3.52 3.06 -4.59
C ALA A 28 -4.51 2.72 -5.72
N LEU A 29 -5.62 2.03 -5.41
CA LEU A 29 -6.67 1.76 -6.39
C LEU A 29 -7.37 3.04 -6.84
N LEU A 30 -7.69 3.94 -5.90
CA LEU A 30 -8.29 5.25 -6.21
C LEU A 30 -7.36 6.10 -7.08
N ASP A 31 -6.06 6.10 -6.80
CA ASP A 31 -5.06 6.79 -7.63
C ASP A 31 -5.09 6.28 -9.06
N VAL A 32 -5.22 4.95 -9.27
CA VAL A 32 -5.33 4.33 -10.60
C VAL A 32 -6.65 4.70 -11.28
N GLU A 33 -7.77 4.68 -10.57
CA GLU A 33 -9.08 5.05 -11.13
C GLU A 33 -9.16 6.53 -11.52
N ALA A 34 -8.50 7.40 -10.75
CA ALA A 34 -8.44 8.84 -11.01
C ALA A 34 -7.52 9.19 -12.21
N ARG A 35 -6.78 8.22 -12.75
CA ARG A 35 -5.90 8.43 -13.90
C ARG A 35 -6.71 8.86 -15.12
N THR A 36 -6.32 10.00 -15.66
CA THR A 36 -6.86 10.53 -16.93
C THR A 36 -6.00 10.18 -18.13
N ASP A 37 -4.85 9.52 -17.92
CA ASP A 37 -3.97 9.05 -18.97
C ASP A 37 -4.36 7.64 -19.42
N GLU A 38 -5.08 7.58 -20.55
CA GLU A 38 -5.45 6.32 -21.21
C GLU A 38 -4.23 5.41 -21.44
N PRO A 39 -4.41 4.07 -21.46
CA PRO A 39 -3.35 3.10 -21.69
C PRO A 39 -2.49 3.34 -22.95
N GLY A 40 -2.96 4.18 -23.88
CA GLY A 40 -2.29 4.54 -25.14
C GLY A 40 -1.49 5.84 -25.16
N ARG A 41 -1.41 6.63 -24.07
CA ARG A 41 -0.61 7.88 -24.02
C ARG A 41 0.88 7.70 -23.69
N ARG A 42 1.34 6.45 -23.66
CA ARG A 42 2.75 6.07 -23.49
C ARG A 42 3.59 6.86 -24.51
N TYR A 43 4.64 7.55 -24.06
CA TYR A 43 5.67 8.27 -24.85
C TYR A 43 5.48 9.77 -25.18
N ALA A 44 4.67 10.53 -24.45
CA ALA A 44 4.65 11.98 -24.66
C ALA A 44 4.96 12.74 -23.36
N LEU A 45 6.26 12.80 -23.03
CA LEU A 45 7.01 13.79 -22.23
C LEU A 45 8.06 13.05 -21.41
N HIS A 46 9.22 12.80 -22.04
CA HIS A 46 10.41 12.31 -21.35
C HIS A 46 10.95 13.45 -20.48
N ASP A 47 10.48 13.53 -19.24
CA ASP A 47 11.23 14.15 -18.16
C ASP A 47 12.15 13.08 -17.55
N PRO A 48 13.48 13.16 -17.74
CA PRO A 48 14.39 12.16 -17.20
C PRO A 48 14.40 12.12 -15.67
N GLU A 49 13.99 13.19 -14.98
CA GLU A 49 13.91 13.20 -13.51
C GLU A 49 12.65 12.52 -12.97
N GLY A 50 11.60 12.39 -13.80
CA GLY A 50 10.32 11.72 -13.44
C GLY A 50 10.11 10.33 -14.03
N ALA A 51 11.03 9.84 -14.88
CA ALA A 51 10.83 8.62 -15.66
C ALA A 51 10.62 7.37 -14.79
N ASP A 52 11.37 7.24 -13.69
CA ASP A 52 11.28 6.10 -12.78
C ASP A 52 9.94 6.07 -12.00
N LEU A 53 9.39 7.24 -11.66
CA LEU A 53 8.09 7.35 -10.99
C LEU A 53 6.94 7.00 -11.93
N GLU A 54 7.00 7.48 -13.18
CA GLU A 54 6.00 7.18 -14.20
C GLU A 54 6.02 5.70 -14.61
N GLU A 55 7.20 5.07 -14.70
CA GLU A 55 7.30 3.63 -14.93
C GLU A 55 6.65 2.83 -13.79
N LEU A 56 6.86 3.26 -12.54
CA LEU A 56 6.24 2.58 -11.40
C LEU A 56 4.71 2.77 -11.36
N ARG A 57 4.21 3.97 -11.65
CA ARG A 57 2.77 4.25 -11.75
C ARG A 57 2.11 3.42 -12.87
N LEU A 58 2.80 3.25 -13.99
CA LEU A 58 2.36 2.35 -15.06
C LEU A 58 2.31 0.90 -14.58
N ALA A 59 3.36 0.42 -13.90
CA ALA A 59 3.41 -0.93 -13.35
C ALA A 59 2.27 -1.21 -12.34
N ILE A 60 1.90 -0.21 -11.54
CA ILE A 60 0.74 -0.28 -10.63
C ILE A 60 -0.56 -0.47 -11.43
N ALA A 61 -0.81 0.32 -12.46
CA ALA A 61 -2.02 0.17 -13.27
C ALA A 61 -2.05 -1.17 -14.04
N GLU A 62 -0.92 -1.61 -14.60
CA GLU A 62 -0.84 -2.91 -15.27
C GLU A 62 -1.08 -4.07 -14.29
N LEU A 63 -0.69 -3.93 -13.01
CA LEU A 63 -1.06 -4.88 -11.97
C LEU A 63 -2.57 -4.86 -11.70
N CYS A 64 -3.20 -3.69 -11.58
CA CYS A 64 -4.65 -3.59 -11.38
C CYS A 64 -5.43 -4.19 -12.55
N ASP A 65 -5.01 -3.95 -13.80
CA ASP A 65 -5.61 -4.52 -15.01
C ASP A 65 -5.49 -6.05 -15.04
N ALA A 66 -4.38 -6.62 -14.54
CA ALA A 66 -4.17 -8.06 -14.45
C ALA A 66 -5.04 -8.72 -13.38
N TYR A 67 -5.48 -7.97 -12.37
CA TYR A 67 -6.24 -8.45 -11.21
C TYR A 67 -7.50 -7.59 -10.98
N PRO A 68 -8.51 -7.64 -11.88
CA PRO A 68 -9.70 -6.79 -11.80
C PRO A 68 -10.60 -7.07 -10.58
N GLY A 69 -10.35 -8.15 -9.85
CA GLY A 69 -11.07 -8.51 -8.62
C GLY A 69 -10.45 -7.93 -7.34
N MET A 70 -9.38 -7.13 -7.44
CA MET A 70 -8.57 -6.72 -6.29
C MET A 70 -9.37 -5.97 -5.22
N GLN A 71 -10.32 -5.12 -5.62
CA GLN A 71 -11.20 -4.43 -4.68
C GLN A 71 -12.02 -5.40 -3.82
N TYR A 72 -12.65 -6.42 -4.43
CA TYR A 72 -13.40 -7.44 -3.69
C TYR A 72 -12.52 -8.28 -2.77
N GLU A 73 -11.26 -8.49 -3.16
CA GLU A 73 -10.30 -9.22 -2.33
C GLU A 73 -9.85 -8.40 -1.12
N LEU A 74 -9.64 -7.09 -1.27
CA LEU A 74 -9.39 -6.16 -0.16
C LEU A 74 -10.56 -6.13 0.82
N GLU A 75 -11.78 -5.99 0.30
CA GLU A 75 -13.01 -6.04 1.12
C GLU A 75 -13.08 -7.34 1.92
N ALA A 76 -12.78 -8.49 1.30
CA ALA A 76 -12.79 -9.78 1.97
C ALA A 76 -11.73 -9.90 3.07
N ILE A 77 -10.53 -9.34 2.86
CA ILE A 77 -9.47 -9.30 3.89
C ILE A 77 -9.88 -8.38 5.04
N GLY A 78 -10.42 -7.20 4.75
CA GLY A 78 -10.92 -6.27 5.76
C GLY A 78 -12.07 -6.85 6.58
N ASP A 79 -13.02 -7.53 5.92
CA ASP A 79 -14.09 -8.26 6.61
C ASP A 79 -13.54 -9.38 7.48
N ARG A 80 -12.51 -10.08 7.02
CA ARG A 80 -11.85 -11.12 7.83
C ARG A 80 -11.19 -10.52 9.06
N LEU A 81 -10.50 -9.40 8.91
CA LEU A 81 -9.84 -8.68 10.01
C LEU A 81 -10.87 -8.26 11.05
N ARG A 82 -11.94 -7.58 10.65
CA ARG A 82 -13.00 -7.09 11.54
C ARG A 82 -13.76 -8.21 12.27
N ASN A 83 -14.01 -9.33 11.59
CA ASN A 83 -14.89 -10.40 12.13
C ASN A 83 -14.13 -11.52 12.84
N VAL A 84 -12.85 -11.76 12.50
CA VAL A 84 -12.08 -12.93 12.96
C VAL A 84 -10.73 -12.53 13.57
N GLY A 85 -10.12 -11.44 13.09
CA GLY A 85 -8.87 -10.89 13.60
C GLY A 85 -7.65 -11.10 12.70
N ALA A 86 -6.53 -10.45 13.04
CA ALA A 86 -5.29 -10.39 12.27
C ALA A 86 -4.76 -11.72 11.74
N ILE A 87 -4.81 -12.80 12.52
CA ILE A 87 -4.22 -14.09 12.10
C ILE A 87 -4.94 -14.63 10.86
N ALA A 88 -6.27 -14.57 10.86
CA ALA A 88 -7.06 -15.05 9.74
C ALA A 88 -6.93 -14.12 8.53
N ALA A 89 -6.92 -12.80 8.75
CA ALA A 89 -6.69 -11.82 7.69
C ALA A 89 -5.30 -11.95 7.07
N THR A 90 -4.25 -12.19 7.87
CA THR A 90 -2.89 -12.45 7.38
C THR A 90 -2.87 -13.71 6.51
N THR A 91 -3.54 -14.78 6.92
CA THR A 91 -3.61 -16.02 6.13
C THR A 91 -4.34 -15.81 4.79
N GLU A 92 -5.38 -14.98 4.78
CA GLU A 92 -6.15 -14.58 3.60
C GLU A 92 -5.28 -13.71 2.66
N LEU A 93 -4.48 -12.81 3.22
CA LEU A 93 -3.53 -11.94 2.52
C LEU A 93 -2.36 -12.74 1.90
N GLU A 94 -1.83 -13.75 2.60
CA GLU A 94 -0.75 -14.62 2.10
C GLU A 94 -1.15 -15.36 0.81
N GLN A 95 -2.44 -15.56 0.57
CA GLN A 95 -2.97 -16.17 -0.66
C GLN A 95 -3.10 -15.18 -1.83
N ARG A 96 -2.89 -13.88 -1.58
CA ARG A 96 -3.12 -12.76 -2.51
C ARG A 96 -1.89 -11.85 -2.59
N PRO A 97 -0.75 -12.38 -3.10
CA PRO A 97 0.53 -11.65 -3.10
C PRO A 97 0.48 -10.36 -3.92
N HIS A 98 -0.41 -10.24 -4.91
CA HIS A 98 -0.59 -9.02 -5.69
C HIS A 98 -1.06 -7.83 -4.86
N ILE A 99 -1.81 -8.04 -3.77
CA ILE A 99 -2.19 -6.95 -2.85
C ILE A 99 -0.94 -6.41 -2.13
N ILE A 100 -0.07 -7.29 -1.65
CA ILE A 100 1.22 -6.91 -1.05
C ILE A 100 2.08 -6.15 -2.08
N HIS A 101 2.10 -6.61 -3.33
CA HIS A 101 2.83 -5.93 -4.39
C HIS A 101 2.26 -4.54 -4.72
N LEU A 102 0.94 -4.40 -4.77
CA LEU A 102 0.27 -3.12 -4.97
C LEU A 102 0.72 -2.11 -3.91
N VAL A 103 0.55 -2.46 -2.64
CA VAL A 103 0.90 -1.59 -1.51
C VAL A 103 2.39 -1.25 -1.53
N ARG A 104 3.26 -2.24 -1.76
CA ARG A 104 4.70 -1.98 -1.85
C ARG A 104 5.03 -0.99 -2.97
N MET A 105 4.50 -1.19 -4.16
CA MET A 105 4.75 -0.29 -5.30
C MET A 105 4.16 1.10 -5.05
N SER A 106 2.98 1.18 -4.43
CA SER A 106 2.34 2.44 -4.05
C SER A 106 3.20 3.24 -3.07
N LEU A 107 3.70 2.59 -2.01
CA LEU A 107 4.62 3.23 -1.06
C LEU A 107 5.95 3.62 -1.71
N GLU A 108 6.47 2.80 -2.61
CA GLU A 108 7.65 3.17 -3.39
C GLU A 108 7.42 4.38 -4.31
N ALA A 109 6.21 4.55 -4.86
CA ALA A 109 5.85 5.75 -5.62
C ALA A 109 5.79 6.95 -4.69
N PHE A 110 5.13 6.79 -3.54
CA PHE A 110 5.04 7.81 -2.50
C PHE A 110 6.41 8.32 -2.07
N PHE A 111 7.35 7.44 -1.70
CA PHE A 111 8.69 7.87 -1.24
C PHE A 111 9.61 8.35 -2.37
N ARG A 112 9.31 8.06 -3.64
CA ARG A 112 9.99 8.69 -4.78
C ARG A 112 9.46 10.11 -5.01
N GLN A 113 8.15 10.30 -4.86
CA GLN A 113 7.49 11.61 -4.99
C GLN A 113 7.83 12.54 -3.81
N TYR A 114 7.89 11.99 -2.60
CA TYR A 114 8.22 12.67 -1.36
C TYR A 114 9.43 12.00 -0.70
N PRO A 115 10.67 12.32 -1.14
CA PRO A 115 11.87 11.65 -0.67
C PRO A 115 12.25 11.98 0.78
N THR A 116 11.72 13.08 1.33
CA THR A 116 11.96 13.51 2.70
C THR A 116 10.65 13.89 3.39
N VAL A 117 10.65 13.88 4.72
CA VAL A 117 9.49 14.29 5.52
C VAL A 117 9.12 15.75 5.24
N GLU A 118 10.10 16.63 5.02
CA GLU A 118 9.85 18.04 4.74
C GLU A 118 9.16 18.24 3.37
N ALA A 119 9.48 17.39 2.39
CA ALA A 119 8.80 17.41 1.09
C ALA A 119 7.32 16.99 1.21
N TYR A 120 7.04 16.02 2.09
CA TYR A 120 5.69 15.59 2.38
C TYR A 120 4.91 16.62 3.21
N GLU A 121 5.53 17.20 4.24
CA GLU A 121 4.94 18.28 5.04
C GLU A 121 4.58 19.50 4.19
N ALA A 122 5.45 19.89 3.26
CA ALA A 122 5.17 20.98 2.32
C ALA A 122 3.95 20.67 1.45
N TYR A 123 3.84 19.43 0.96
CA TYR A 123 2.66 19.00 0.21
C TYR A 123 1.39 19.00 1.06
N ALA A 124 1.44 18.44 2.27
CA ALA A 124 0.30 18.37 3.19
C ALA A 124 -0.20 19.76 3.56
N ALA A 125 0.72 20.70 3.84
CA ALA A 125 0.39 22.09 4.13
C ALA A 125 -0.31 22.82 2.96
N ASP A 126 -0.02 22.42 1.72
CA ASP A 126 -0.66 22.96 0.51
C ASP A 126 -2.01 22.28 0.17
N THR A 127 -2.32 21.13 0.80
CA THR A 127 -3.57 20.36 0.58
C THR A 127 -4.58 20.43 1.73
N GLU A 128 -4.16 20.86 2.93
CA GLU A 128 -5.05 21.09 4.08
C GLU A 128 -5.84 22.40 3.92
N ASP A 129 -6.98 22.34 3.21
CA ASP A 129 -7.95 23.45 3.15
C ASP A 129 -8.85 23.54 4.40
N GLU A 130 -8.87 22.53 5.29
CA GLU A 130 -9.64 22.55 6.55
C GLU A 130 -8.87 21.92 7.72
N PRO A 131 -8.86 22.55 8.92
CA PRO A 131 -8.28 21.94 10.11
C PRO A 131 -9.24 20.88 10.68
N GLU A 132 -9.08 19.62 10.29
CA GLU A 132 -9.75 18.51 10.94
C GLU A 132 -9.02 18.15 12.25
N GLU A 133 -9.70 18.38 13.37
CA GLU A 133 -9.25 17.96 14.70
C GLU A 133 -9.23 16.42 14.73
N GLU A 134 -8.05 15.82 14.96
CA GLU A 134 -7.74 14.36 15.09
C GLU A 134 -6.96 13.69 13.93
N MET A 135 -6.35 14.45 12.99
CA MET A 135 -5.39 13.83 12.06
C MET A 135 -4.02 13.57 12.71
N GLN A 136 -3.45 12.39 12.42
CA GLN A 136 -2.06 12.04 12.71
C GLN A 136 -1.14 13.07 12.04
N SER A 137 -0.06 13.48 12.71
CA SER A 137 0.83 14.48 12.12
C SER A 137 1.49 13.94 10.83
N PRO A 138 1.78 14.78 9.82
CA PRO A 138 2.40 14.31 8.57
C PRO A 138 3.71 13.56 8.79
N ALA A 139 4.52 13.98 9.76
CA ALA A 139 5.75 13.30 10.14
C ALA A 139 5.49 11.90 10.71
N GLU A 140 4.51 11.75 11.60
CA GLU A 140 4.12 10.44 12.13
C GLU A 140 3.59 9.53 11.02
N SER A 141 2.73 10.04 10.12
CA SER A 141 2.23 9.27 8.98
C SER A 141 3.38 8.82 8.07
N TYR A 142 4.33 9.71 7.77
CA TYR A 142 5.50 9.40 6.96
C TYR A 142 6.34 8.26 7.55
N ASP A 143 6.60 8.29 8.86
CA ASP A 143 7.35 7.24 9.56
C ASP A 143 6.57 5.92 9.61
N THR A 144 5.26 5.96 9.85
CA THR A 144 4.37 4.80 9.83
C THR A 144 4.37 4.12 8.46
N LEU A 145 4.24 4.88 7.37
CA LEU A 145 4.32 4.37 5.99
C LEU A 145 5.70 3.78 5.67
N ARG A 146 6.78 4.36 6.21
CA ARG A 146 8.14 3.84 6.02
C ARG A 146 8.31 2.50 6.72
N GLN A 147 7.81 2.38 7.96
CA GLN A 147 7.81 1.11 8.69
C GLN A 147 7.02 0.03 7.96
N LEU A 148 5.86 0.36 7.39
CA LEU A 148 5.08 -0.57 6.57
C LEU A 148 5.89 -1.04 5.36
N LEU A 149 6.52 -0.13 4.61
CA LEU A 149 7.34 -0.50 3.46
C LEU A 149 8.49 -1.46 3.84
N ASP A 150 9.14 -1.22 4.97
CA ASP A 150 10.21 -2.09 5.46
C ASP A 150 9.69 -3.49 5.85
N VAL A 151 8.51 -3.58 6.47
CA VAL A 151 7.84 -4.86 6.75
C VAL A 151 7.50 -5.61 5.45
N LEU A 152 6.96 -4.92 4.44
CA LEU A 152 6.58 -5.55 3.17
C LEU A 152 7.81 -6.03 2.39
N ARG A 153 8.91 -5.27 2.41
CA ARG A 153 10.18 -5.69 1.77
C ARG A 153 10.75 -6.97 2.36
N GLN A 154 10.58 -7.20 3.66
CA GLN A 154 11.02 -8.44 4.31
C GLN A 154 10.18 -9.65 3.92
N ARG A 155 8.92 -9.44 3.52
CA ARG A 155 7.98 -10.53 3.16
C ARG A 155 8.05 -10.98 1.70
N VAL A 156 8.66 -10.18 0.82
CA VAL A 156 8.73 -10.46 -0.63
C VAL A 156 10.12 -10.94 -1.08
N ASN A 157 11.10 -11.00 -0.16
CA ASN A 157 12.41 -11.64 -0.38
C ASN A 157 12.42 -13.10 0.06
#